data_AF-A0A536J7Z4-F1
#
_entry.id   AF-A0A536J7Z4-F1
#
_cell.length_a   1.000
_cell.length_b   1.000
_cell.length_c   1.000
_cell.angle_alpha   90.00
_cell.angle_beta   90.00
_cell.angle_gamma   90.00
#
_symmetry.space_group_name_H-M   'P 1'
#
loop_
_entity.id
_entity.type
_entity.pdbx_description
1 polymer ?
#
loop_
_entity_poly.entity_id
_entity_poly.type
_entity_poly.pdbx_seq_one_letter_code
_entity_poly.pdbx_strand_id
1 'polypeptide(L)' 'MEVTCRCGWTTRGSKSEVIANIQAHGRSEHQQEITPAEVRAIWRTVENGARSGRSDGAAN' A
#
# COMPACT_ATOMS: atom_id res chain seq x y z
N MET A 1 4.87 -7.42 10.25
CA MET A 1 4.31 -6.94 8.96
C MET A 1 4.87 -5.54 8.70
N GLU A 2 5.13 -5.18 7.46
CA GLU A 2 5.68 -3.86 7.07
C GLU A 2 4.83 -3.25 5.97
N VAL A 3 4.63 -1.93 6.01
CA VAL A 3 3.92 -1.17 4.97
C VAL A 3 4.64 0.13 4.66
N THR A 4 4.53 0.53 3.39
CA THR A 4 5.08 1.77 2.87
C THR A 4 3.96 2.60 2.25
N CYS A 5 3.81 3.84 2.69
CA CYS A 5 2.97 4.84 2.04
C CYS A 5 3.66 5.35 0.78
N ARG A 6 2.87 5.79 -0.21
CA ARG A 6 3.39 6.36 -1.47
C ARG A 6 4.22 7.64 -1.27
N CYS A 7 4.06 8.32 -0.14
CA CYS A 7 4.87 9.48 0.23
C CYS A 7 6.27 9.12 0.76
N GLY A 8 6.57 7.83 0.94
CA GLY A 8 7.86 7.33 1.46
C GLY A 8 7.85 6.98 2.95
N TRP A 9 6.77 7.26 3.68
CA TRP A 9 6.62 6.85 5.08
C TRP A 9 6.48 5.34 5.20
N THR A 10 7.13 4.74 6.21
CA THR A 10 7.14 3.29 6.45
C THR A 10 6.79 2.98 7.90
N THR A 11 5.99 1.93 8.12
CA THR A 11 5.73 1.40 9.47
C THR A 11 5.78 -0.12 9.50
N ARG A 12 6.16 -0.68 10.65
CA ARG A 12 6.34 -2.11 10.88
C ARG A 12 5.70 -2.49 12.20
N GLY A 13 5.07 -3.67 12.25
CA GLY A 13 4.46 -4.18 13.48
C GLY A 13 3.43 -5.27 13.24
N SER A 14 2.57 -5.48 14.23
CA SER A 14 1.40 -6.36 14.14
C SER A 14 0.34 -5.75 13.21
N LYS A 15 -0.58 -6.56 12.67
CA LYS A 15 -1.65 -6.06 11.78
C LYS A 15 -2.42 -4.89 12.40
N SER A 16 -2.73 -4.98 13.69
CA SER A 16 -3.45 -3.95 14.45
C SER A 16 -2.64 -2.64 14.58
N GLU A 17 -1.35 -2.74 14.92
CA GLU A 17 -0.44 -1.59 15.00
C GLU A 17 -0.27 -0.91 13.64
N VAL A 18 -0.08 -1.71 12.59
CA VAL A 18 0.07 -1.21 11.23
C VAL A 18 -1.18 -0.43 10.81
N ILE A 19 -2.39 -0.95 11.05
CA ILE A 19 -3.64 -0.25 10.72
C ILE A 19 -3.75 1.07 11.50
N ALA A 20 -3.47 1.06 12.81
CA ALA A 20 -3.53 2.26 13.64
C ALA A 20 -2.53 3.33 13.16
N ASN A 21 -1.29 2.93 12.85
CA ASN A 21 -0.26 3.83 12.35
C ASN A 21 -0.60 4.40 10.97
N ILE A 22 -1.16 3.59 10.05
CA ILE A 22 -1.63 4.07 8.74
C ILE A 22 -2.73 5.11 8.90
N GLN A 23 -3.70 4.87 9.78
CA GLN A 23 -4.81 5.82 9.99
C GLN A 23 -4.31 7.14 10.57
N ALA A 24 -3.41 7.08 11.54
CA ALA A 24 -2.79 8.27 12.11
C ALA A 24 -2.01 9.04 11.04
N HIS A 25 -1.20 8.35 10.23
CA HIS A 25 -0.42 8.97 9.15
C HIS A 25 -1.31 9.59 8.07
N GLY A 26 -2.31 8.86 7.57
CA GLY A 26 -3.24 9.36 6.55
C GLY A 26 -4.00 10.61 7.01
N ARG A 27 -4.43 10.64 8.28
CA ARG A 27 -5.10 11.80 8.85
C ARG A 27 -4.17 13.00 9.05
N SER A 28 -2.96 12.79 9.57
CA SER A 28 -2.05 13.90 9.89
C SER A 28 -1.32 14.47 8.67
N GLU A 29 -0.82 13.63 7.78
CA GLU A 29 0.03 14.04 6.66
C GLU A 29 -0.75 14.32 5.37
N HIS A 30 -1.90 13.66 5.21
CA HIS A 30 -2.71 13.76 3.99
C HIS A 30 -4.13 14.29 4.24
N GLN A 31 -4.51 14.52 5.50
CA GLN A 31 -5.88 14.88 5.89
C GLN A 31 -6.92 13.92 5.29
N GLN A 32 -6.53 12.66 5.09
CA GLN A 32 -7.38 11.61 4.57
C GLN A 32 -7.89 10.76 5.72
N GLU A 33 -9.20 10.67 5.85
CA GLU A 33 -9.83 9.71 6.74
C GLU A 33 -9.91 8.36 6.06
N ILE A 34 -8.88 7.54 6.27
CA ILE A 34 -8.84 6.18 5.73
C ILE A 34 -9.56 5.25 6.71
N THR A 35 -10.73 4.74 6.34
CA THR A 35 -11.45 3.77 7.18
C THR A 35 -10.73 2.42 7.20
N PRO A 36 -10.89 1.56 8.23
CA PRO A 36 -10.26 0.24 8.26
C PRO A 36 -10.66 -0.65 7.06
N ALA A 37 -11.85 -0.42 6.51
CA ALA A 37 -12.33 -1.09 5.31
C ALA A 37 -11.60 -0.59 4.05
N GLU A 38 -11.39 0.73 3.92
CA GLU A 38 -10.57 1.31 2.85
C GLU A 38 -9.10 0.93 2.97
N VAL A 39 -8.54 0.88 4.19
CA VAL A 39 -7.20 0.33 4.42
C VAL A 39 -7.15 -1.07 3.83
N ARG A 40 -8.13 -1.95 4.13
CA ARG A 40 -8.18 -3.31 3.54
C ARG A 40 -8.42 -3.32 2.02
N ALA A 41 -9.16 -2.37 1.47
CA ALA A 41 -9.50 -2.29 0.04
C ALA A 41 -8.33 -1.77 -0.81
N ILE A 42 -7.64 -0.72 -0.36
CA ILE A 42 -6.39 -0.20 -0.96
C ILE A 42 -5.28 -1.27 -0.85
N TRP A 43 -5.35 -2.10 0.18
CA TRP A 43 -4.40 -3.17 0.47
C TRP A 43 -4.68 -4.49 -0.27
N ARG A 44 -5.60 -4.53 -1.25
CA ARG A 44 -5.55 -5.57 -2.29
C ARG A 44 -4.26 -5.39 -3.10
N THR A 45 -3.22 -6.05 -2.56
CA THR A 45 -2.09 -6.62 -3.28
C THR A 45 -1.02 -5.64 -3.74
N VAL A 46 -0.12 -5.27 -2.81
CA VAL A 46 1.31 -5.16 -3.15
C VAL A 46 1.92 -6.55 -2.92
N GLU A 47 1.53 -7.54 -3.72
CA GLU A 47 2.44 -8.67 -3.96
C GLU A 47 3.60 -8.07 -4.74
N ASN A 48 4.74 -7.94 -4.08
CA ASN A 48 5.97 -7.57 -4.75
C ASN A 48 6.36 -8.69 -5.73
N GLY A 49 6.00 -8.52 -7.00
CA GLY A 49 6.72 -9.04 -8.15
C GLY A 49 6.44 -10.48 -8.59
N ALA A 50 5.31 -10.71 -9.26
CA ALA A 50 5.28 -11.72 -10.34
C ALA A 50 5.54 -11.00 -11.68
N ARG A 51 6.78 -11.12 -12.17
CA ARG A 51 7.14 -10.82 -13.56
C ARG A 51 6.13 -11.49 -14.50
N SER A 52 5.48 -10.72 -15.37
CA SER A 52 5.06 -11.22 -16.67
C SER A 52 5.71 -10.35 -17.73
N GLY A 53 6.96 -10.69 -18.04
CA GLY A 53 7.47 -10.39 -19.35
C GLY A 53 6.70 -11.25 -20.36
N ARG A 54 6.03 -10.60 -21.31
CA ARG A 54 5.91 -11.11 -22.67
C ARG A 54 6.12 -9.94 -23.62
N SER A 55 7.32 -9.92 -24.18
CA SER A 55 7.61 -9.41 -25.51
C SER A 55 6.54 -9.93 -26.49
N ASP A 56 6.01 -9.06 -27.35
CA ASP A 56 5.90 -9.28 -28.80
C ASP A 56 5.03 -8.18 -29.42
N GLY A 57 5.63 -7.45 -30.35
CA GLY A 57 5.00 -6.35 -31.08
C GLY A 57 5.92 -5.90 -32.21
N ALA A 58 6.29 -6.87 -33.05
CA ALA A 58 7.12 -6.71 -34.22
C ALA A 58 6.59 -5.63 -35.16
N ALA A 59 7.53 -4.92 -35.77
CA ALA A 59 7.31 -4.03 -36.90
C ALA A 59 6.54 -4.73 -38.03
N ASN A 60 5.64 -3.99 -38.68
CA ASN A 60 5.43 -4.03 -40.13
C ASN A 60 5.23 -2.60 -40.60
#